data_AF-A0A3D2IAK3-F1
#
_entry.id   AF-A0A3D2IAK3-F1
#
_cell.length_a   1.000
_cell.length_b   1.000
_cell.length_c   1.000
_cell.angle_alpha   90.00
_cell.angle_beta   90.00
_cell.angle_gamma   90.00
#
_symmetry.space_group_name_H-M   'P 1'
#
loop_
_entity.id
_entity.type
_entity.pdbx_description
1 polymer ?
#
loop_
_entity_poly.entity_id
_entity_poly.type
_entity_poly.pdbx_seq_one_letter_code
_entity_poly.pdbx_strand_id
1 'polypeptide(L)'
;MSIFTCDNKDEFIYDIFPNSNQSYFVDVGASDGIYGSNTFSLEKRGWGGICIEPHEDIFEELEKNRSCKVNSGLVSLDRRLVDFSKQKYEPHIKGNLGKKIYGGFSHAWRGGSGISENLKSPVEAKSFEKVKIKTKTLTDILDEEKAPRYIELLDIDTEGNDLNVILGIDWDKYRFGCILVESNNKEIEENLRDVGYTMQQEFSQEYLYVDLKKEGLIENVKNVQNIGYWSDRIFGETCLPGASP
;
A
#
# COMPACT_ATOMS: atom_id res chain seq x y z
N MET A 1 -19.64 -10.12 2.97
CA MET A 1 -19.33 -9.07 3.96
C MET A 1 -18.26 -8.21 3.31
N SER A 2 -18.60 -7.01 2.87
CA SER A 2 -17.64 -6.09 2.25
C SER A 2 -16.71 -5.53 3.35
N ILE A 3 -15.41 -5.74 3.20
CA ILE A 3 -14.38 -5.14 4.04
C ILE A 3 -14.03 -3.84 3.32
N PHE A 4 -14.42 -2.70 3.89
CA PHE A 4 -14.10 -1.39 3.34
C PHE A 4 -12.82 -0.86 3.99
N THR A 5 -12.03 -0.13 3.20
CA THR A 5 -10.87 0.60 3.71
C THR A 5 -11.30 1.84 4.50
N CYS A 6 -10.39 2.36 5.32
CA CYS A 6 -10.56 3.72 5.84
C CYS A 6 -10.65 4.69 4.65
N ASP A 7 -11.58 5.64 4.72
CA ASP A 7 -11.88 6.61 3.66
C ASP A 7 -12.43 6.05 2.33
N ASN A 8 -12.85 4.77 2.28
CA ASN A 8 -13.37 4.12 1.06
C ASN A 8 -12.42 4.22 -0.16
N LYS A 9 -11.10 4.26 0.08
CA LYS A 9 -10.06 4.36 -0.95
C LYS A 9 -10.18 3.28 -2.00
N ASP A 10 -10.40 2.05 -1.57
CA ASP A 10 -10.58 0.88 -2.44
C ASP A 10 -11.79 1.02 -3.39
N GLU A 11 -12.89 1.57 -2.91
CA GLU A 11 -14.05 1.90 -3.75
C GLU A 11 -13.72 3.03 -4.74
N PHE A 12 -13.07 4.09 -4.26
CA PHE A 12 -12.65 5.22 -5.10
C PHE A 12 -11.75 4.75 -6.26
N ILE A 13 -10.76 3.91 -5.96
CA ILE A 13 -9.90 3.31 -6.99
C ILE A 13 -10.70 2.40 -7.92
N TYR A 14 -11.58 1.55 -7.38
CA TYR A 14 -12.40 0.67 -8.21
C TYR A 14 -13.23 1.45 -9.23
N ASP A 15 -13.84 2.56 -8.83
CA ASP A 15 -14.70 3.38 -9.70
C ASP A 15 -13.90 4.20 -10.74
N ILE A 16 -12.62 4.48 -10.50
CA ILE A 16 -11.71 5.09 -11.50
C ILE A 16 -11.44 4.14 -12.67
N PHE A 17 -11.44 2.83 -12.41
CA PHE A 17 -11.08 1.78 -13.36
C PHE A 17 -12.29 0.89 -13.72
N PRO A 18 -13.11 1.29 -14.71
CA PRO A 18 -14.39 0.63 -15.01
C PRO A 18 -14.28 -0.82 -15.54
N ASN A 19 -13.08 -1.30 -15.87
CA ASN A 19 -12.82 -2.65 -16.42
C ASN A 19 -12.03 -3.55 -15.43
N SER A 20 -12.56 -3.73 -14.23
CA SER A 20 -11.90 -4.40 -13.10
C SER A 20 -11.39 -5.82 -13.35
N ASN A 21 -12.05 -6.61 -14.20
CA ASN A 21 -11.67 -8.00 -14.48
C ASN A 21 -10.33 -8.16 -15.24
N GLN A 22 -9.74 -7.05 -15.70
CA GLN A 22 -8.43 -7.03 -16.36
C GLN A 22 -7.42 -6.15 -15.63
N SER A 23 -7.80 -5.59 -14.48
CA SER A 23 -6.95 -4.69 -13.72
C SER A 23 -5.93 -5.45 -12.87
N TYR A 24 -4.81 -4.80 -12.62
CA TYR A 24 -3.70 -5.31 -11.84
C TYR A 24 -3.29 -4.31 -10.75
N PHE A 25 -2.96 -4.81 -9.56
CA PHE A 25 -2.37 -4.00 -8.50
C PHE A 25 -0.98 -4.51 -8.09
N VAL A 26 -0.19 -3.62 -7.51
CA VAL A 26 1.02 -3.94 -6.76
C VAL A 26 0.91 -3.26 -5.40
N ASP A 27 1.15 -4.01 -4.34
CA ASP A 27 1.00 -3.58 -2.96
C ASP A 27 2.34 -3.78 -2.23
N VAL A 28 3.05 -2.69 -1.96
CA VAL A 28 4.39 -2.69 -1.35
C VAL A 28 4.27 -2.31 0.11
N GLY A 29 4.58 -3.26 1.01
CA GLY A 29 4.24 -3.14 2.43
C GLY A 29 2.85 -3.70 2.74
N ALA A 30 2.49 -4.80 2.09
CA ALA A 30 1.14 -5.37 2.15
C ALA A 30 0.75 -5.91 3.54
N SER A 31 1.70 -6.00 4.49
CA SER A 31 1.47 -6.49 5.85
C SER A 31 0.79 -7.86 5.83
N ASP A 32 -0.21 -8.09 6.69
CA ASP A 32 -0.96 -9.35 6.74
C ASP A 32 -1.92 -9.55 5.55
N GLY A 33 -2.02 -8.56 4.65
CA GLY A 33 -2.86 -8.60 3.46
C GLY A 33 -4.36 -8.38 3.68
N ILE A 34 -4.81 -8.10 4.90
CA ILE A 34 -6.24 -7.88 5.19
C ILE A 34 -6.45 -6.55 5.90
N TYR A 35 -5.79 -6.34 7.04
CA TYR A 35 -6.12 -5.22 7.92
C TYR A 35 -5.57 -3.92 7.38
N GLY A 36 -6.47 -3.13 6.77
CA GLY A 36 -6.10 -1.84 6.20
C GLY A 36 -5.64 -1.87 4.75
N SER A 37 -5.60 -3.05 4.13
CA SER A 37 -5.16 -3.19 2.74
C SER A 37 -6.08 -2.45 1.78
N ASN A 38 -5.51 -1.60 0.92
CA ASN A 38 -6.24 -0.97 -0.19
C ASN A 38 -6.54 -1.94 -1.33
N THR A 39 -5.86 -3.09 -1.37
CA THR A 39 -5.90 -4.03 -2.49
C THR A 39 -6.71 -5.29 -2.18
N PHE A 40 -7.12 -5.52 -0.92
CA PHE A 40 -7.84 -6.73 -0.55
C PHE A 40 -9.19 -6.86 -1.24
N SER A 41 -10.00 -5.81 -1.19
CA SER A 41 -11.32 -5.83 -1.83
C SER A 41 -11.23 -5.81 -3.36
N LEU A 42 -10.21 -5.17 -3.94
CA LEU A 42 -9.93 -5.18 -5.39
C LEU A 42 -9.64 -6.60 -5.89
N GLU A 43 -8.82 -7.36 -5.17
CA GLU A 43 -8.57 -8.77 -5.46
C GLU A 43 -9.88 -9.58 -5.44
N LYS A 44 -10.73 -9.39 -4.42
CA LYS A 44 -12.04 -10.07 -4.34
C LYS A 44 -13.00 -9.67 -5.47
N ARG A 45 -12.73 -8.56 -6.16
CA ARG A 45 -13.45 -8.08 -7.34
C ARG A 45 -12.77 -8.48 -8.65
N GLY A 46 -11.83 -9.42 -8.61
CA GLY A 46 -11.24 -10.03 -9.80
C GLY A 46 -9.96 -9.37 -10.30
N TRP A 47 -9.42 -8.37 -9.59
CA TRP A 47 -8.12 -7.81 -9.94
C TRP A 47 -7.02 -8.85 -9.70
N GLY A 48 -6.07 -8.92 -10.63
CA GLY A 48 -4.80 -9.59 -10.39
C GLY A 48 -3.87 -8.72 -9.54
N GLY A 49 -2.85 -9.29 -8.93
CA GLY A 49 -1.85 -8.45 -8.26
C GLY A 49 -0.66 -9.18 -7.66
N ILE A 50 0.23 -8.37 -7.08
CA ILE A 50 1.39 -8.78 -6.29
C ILE A 50 1.35 -8.03 -4.95
N CYS A 51 1.41 -8.76 -3.84
CA CYS A 51 1.64 -8.19 -2.51
C CYS A 51 3.08 -8.47 -2.06
N ILE A 52 3.74 -7.48 -1.46
CA ILE A 52 5.14 -7.55 -1.08
C ILE A 52 5.29 -7.22 0.40
N GLU A 53 5.88 -8.13 1.19
CA GLU A 53 6.09 -7.95 2.63
C GLU A 53 7.41 -8.63 3.07
N PRO A 54 8.43 -7.87 3.50
CA PRO A 54 9.74 -8.42 3.87
C PRO A 54 9.80 -9.10 5.26
N HIS A 55 8.84 -8.82 6.15
CA HIS A 55 8.84 -9.37 7.49
C HIS A 55 8.31 -10.82 7.49
N GLU A 56 9.19 -11.79 7.67
CA GLU A 56 8.90 -13.23 7.60
C GLU A 56 7.61 -13.67 8.32
N ASP A 57 7.43 -13.34 9.60
CA ASP A 57 6.23 -13.80 10.34
C ASP A 57 4.91 -13.15 9.85
N ILE A 58 5.00 -11.95 9.26
CA ILE A 58 3.84 -11.24 8.70
C ILE A 58 3.57 -11.77 7.28
N PHE A 59 4.64 -12.02 6.52
CA PHE A 59 4.57 -12.64 5.20
C PHE A 59 3.87 -14.00 5.26
N GLU A 60 4.13 -14.83 6.28
CA GLU A 60 3.40 -16.09 6.46
C GLU A 60 1.88 -15.90 6.59
N GLU A 61 1.42 -14.81 7.21
CA GLU A 61 -0.01 -14.49 7.27
C GLU A 61 -0.53 -13.94 5.94
N LEU A 62 0.27 -13.10 5.26
CA LEU A 62 -0.03 -12.61 3.91
C LEU A 62 -0.28 -13.77 2.93
N GLU A 63 0.57 -14.80 2.94
CA GLU A 63 0.44 -15.98 2.09
C GLU A 63 -0.86 -16.76 2.36
N LYS A 64 -1.32 -16.78 3.61
CA LYS A 64 -2.59 -17.44 3.99
C LYS A 64 -3.82 -16.62 3.60
N ASN A 65 -3.67 -15.29 3.58
CA ASN A 65 -4.78 -14.36 3.42
C ASN A 65 -5.04 -13.95 1.97
N ARG A 66 -4.02 -13.98 1.11
CA ARG A 66 -4.12 -13.58 -0.30
C ARG A 66 -4.15 -14.79 -1.24
N SER A 67 -4.82 -14.60 -2.37
CA SER A 67 -4.83 -15.54 -3.50
C SER A 67 -4.03 -15.04 -4.71
N CYS A 68 -3.64 -13.76 -4.70
CA CYS A 68 -2.74 -13.15 -5.67
C CYS A 68 -1.29 -13.60 -5.45
N LYS A 69 -0.35 -13.09 -6.26
CA LYS A 69 1.07 -13.36 -6.03
C LYS A 69 1.53 -12.64 -4.77
N VAL A 70 2.49 -13.24 -4.09
CA VAL A 70 3.10 -12.75 -2.85
C VAL A 70 4.61 -12.88 -2.95
N ASN A 71 5.35 -11.87 -2.49
CA ASN A 71 6.81 -11.85 -2.56
C ASN A 71 7.40 -11.28 -1.25
N SER A 72 8.43 -11.91 -0.70
CA SER A 72 9.05 -11.50 0.58
C SER A 72 10.24 -10.53 0.42
N GLY A 73 10.37 -9.91 -0.76
CA GLY A 73 11.47 -8.99 -1.06
C GLY A 73 11.39 -7.67 -0.28
N LEU A 74 12.55 -7.22 0.24
CA LEU A 74 12.69 -5.88 0.79
C LEU A 74 12.93 -4.87 -0.35
N VAL A 75 11.91 -4.08 -0.67
CA VAL A 75 11.96 -3.12 -1.79
C VAL A 75 12.70 -1.85 -1.40
N SER A 76 13.61 -1.38 -2.25
CA SER A 76 14.30 -0.10 -2.10
C SER A 76 14.83 0.42 -3.45
N LEU A 77 15.62 1.49 -3.41
CA LEU A 77 16.21 2.17 -4.56
C LEU A 77 17.14 1.26 -5.38
N ASP A 78 17.89 0.39 -4.70
CA ASP A 78 18.98 -0.38 -5.29
C ASP A 78 19.10 -1.79 -4.69
N ARG A 79 20.19 -2.49 -5.06
CA ARG A 79 20.47 -3.88 -4.68
C ARG A 79 21.62 -3.95 -3.69
N ARG A 80 21.40 -3.52 -2.45
CA ARG A 80 22.44 -3.47 -1.41
C ARG A 80 22.05 -4.27 -0.16
N LEU A 81 23.03 -4.56 0.68
CA LEU A 81 22.79 -5.19 1.98
C LEU A 81 22.51 -4.09 3.01
N VAL A 82 21.34 -4.11 3.64
CA VAL A 82 20.92 -3.11 4.64
C VAL A 82 20.61 -3.78 5.98
N ASP A 83 20.61 -2.98 7.04
CA ASP A 83 20.02 -3.40 8.31
C ASP A 83 18.50 -3.19 8.23
N PHE A 84 17.76 -4.28 8.33
CA PHE A 84 16.30 -4.28 8.47
C PHE A 84 15.97 -4.46 9.95
N SER A 85 15.30 -3.46 10.51
CA SER A 85 14.77 -3.52 11.87
C SER A 85 13.47 -4.32 11.84
N LYS A 86 13.46 -5.46 12.51
CA LYS A 86 12.33 -6.38 12.65
C LYS A 86 11.67 -6.14 14.01
N GLN A 87 10.49 -5.55 14.01
CA GLN A 87 9.64 -5.52 15.19
C GLN A 87 9.13 -6.93 15.46
N LYS A 88 9.14 -7.36 16.71
CA LYS A 88 8.60 -8.68 17.05
C LYS A 88 7.12 -8.76 16.66
N TYR A 89 6.78 -9.68 15.76
CA TYR A 89 5.39 -9.96 15.43
C TYR A 89 4.72 -10.65 16.62
N GLU A 90 3.66 -10.03 17.14
CA GLU A 90 2.78 -10.66 18.12
C GLU A 90 1.41 -10.86 17.46
N PRO A 91 1.10 -12.08 16.99
CA PRO A 91 -0.17 -12.35 16.33
C PRO A 91 -1.30 -11.99 17.29
N HIS A 92 -2.36 -11.39 16.76
CA HIS A 92 -3.55 -11.05 17.53
C HIS A 92 -3.97 -12.26 18.38
N ILE A 93 -3.81 -12.18 19.70
CA ILE A 93 -4.40 -13.17 20.61
C ILE A 93 -5.90 -13.14 20.35
N LYS A 94 -6.46 -14.23 19.81
CA LYS A 94 -7.91 -14.44 19.73
C LYS A 94 -8.46 -14.41 21.17
N GLY A 95 -8.87 -13.23 21.62
CA GLY A 95 -9.54 -13.07 22.89
C GLY A 95 -10.82 -13.90 22.89
N ASN A 96 -10.90 -14.86 23.81
CA ASN A 96 -12.17 -15.50 24.15
C ASN A 96 -13.16 -14.40 24.59
N LEU A 97 -14.34 -14.40 23.96
CA LEU A 97 -15.56 -13.65 24.33
C LEU A 97 -15.61 -12.14 23.97
N GLY A 98 -16.00 -11.87 22.72
CA GLY A 98 -17.24 -11.12 22.45
C GLY A 98 -17.27 -9.59 22.50
N LYS A 99 -16.24 -8.88 22.96
CA LYS A 99 -16.15 -7.42 22.81
C LYS A 99 -14.73 -6.98 22.51
N LYS A 100 -14.47 -6.73 21.23
CA LYS A 100 -13.25 -6.10 20.76
C LYS A 100 -13.24 -4.64 21.20
N ILE A 101 -12.34 -4.28 22.11
CA ILE A 101 -11.90 -2.90 22.26
C ILE A 101 -10.99 -2.64 21.08
N TYR A 102 -11.60 -2.29 19.95
CA TYR A 102 -10.90 -1.55 18.92
C TYR A 102 -11.06 -0.09 19.28
N GLY A 103 -9.95 0.62 19.45
CA GLY A 103 -9.96 2.01 19.88
C GLY A 103 -8.59 2.39 20.44
N GLY A 104 -7.82 3.14 19.65
CA GLY A 104 -6.70 3.96 20.16
C GLY A 104 -5.27 3.52 19.84
N PHE A 105 -5.04 2.44 19.09
CA PHE A 105 -3.68 1.95 18.75
C PHE A 105 -3.53 1.49 17.29
N SER A 106 -4.24 2.11 16.34
CA SER A 106 -4.15 1.76 14.91
C SER A 106 -2.76 1.96 14.29
N HIS A 107 -1.89 2.75 14.94
CA HIS A 107 -0.53 3.04 14.47
C HIS A 107 0.58 2.19 15.10
N ALA A 108 0.38 1.61 16.28
CA ALA A 108 1.46 0.91 16.98
C ALA A 108 1.62 -0.56 16.55
N TRP A 109 0.72 -1.07 15.70
CA TRP A 109 0.58 -2.49 15.39
C TRP A 109 0.54 -2.82 13.89
N ARG A 110 0.60 -1.80 13.02
CA ARG A 110 1.09 -1.96 11.66
C ARG A 110 2.61 -1.96 11.75
N GLY A 111 3.24 -3.01 11.23
CA GLY A 111 4.60 -3.36 11.58
C GLY A 111 5.57 -2.22 11.32
N GLY A 112 6.10 -1.61 12.40
CA GLY A 112 7.18 -0.62 12.34
C GLY A 112 8.52 -1.22 11.91
N SER A 113 8.47 -2.34 11.18
CA SER A 113 9.61 -2.99 10.60
C SER A 113 9.96 -2.31 9.28
N GLY A 114 11.25 -2.13 9.04
CA GLY A 114 11.68 -1.36 7.88
C GLY A 114 13.19 -1.26 7.82
N ILE A 115 13.68 -0.61 6.77
CA ILE A 115 15.09 -0.27 6.66
C ILE A 115 15.45 0.68 7.81
N SER A 116 16.38 0.29 8.68
CA SER A 116 16.61 0.98 9.97
C SER A 116 16.89 2.47 9.84
N GLU A 117 17.52 2.92 8.76
CA GLU A 117 17.83 4.33 8.50
C GLU A 117 16.64 5.15 8.00
N ASN A 118 15.58 4.50 7.50
CA ASN A 118 14.40 5.15 6.91
C ASN A 118 13.19 5.17 7.86
N LEU A 119 13.25 4.47 8.99
CA LEU A 119 12.11 4.36 9.91
C LEU A 119 11.69 5.73 10.47
N LYS A 120 10.38 5.99 10.43
CA LYS A 120 9.76 7.22 10.95
C LYS A 120 9.95 7.44 12.46
N SER A 121 10.15 6.35 13.22
CA SER A 121 10.38 6.37 14.67
C SER A 121 11.75 5.76 15.04
N PRO A 122 12.85 6.55 15.00
CA PRO A 122 14.20 6.06 15.30
C PRO A 122 14.39 5.62 16.76
N VAL A 123 13.54 6.07 17.68
CA VAL A 123 13.61 5.72 19.10
C VAL A 123 13.07 4.32 19.33
N GLU A 124 11.95 3.96 18.69
CA GLU A 124 11.38 2.61 18.74
C GLU A 124 12.21 1.62 17.92
N ALA A 125 12.74 2.06 16.77
CA ALA A 125 13.64 1.25 15.93
C ALA A 125 14.89 0.71 16.66
N LYS A 126 15.33 1.38 17.73
CA LYS A 126 16.49 0.95 18.53
C LYS A 126 16.24 -0.29 19.38
N SER A 127 14.98 -0.60 19.69
CA SER A 127 14.62 -1.79 20.47
C SER A 127 14.31 -3.01 19.59
N PHE A 128 14.24 -2.82 18.27
CA PHE A 128 13.94 -3.88 17.31
C PHE A 128 15.16 -4.76 17.03
N GLU A 129 14.90 -6.03 16.74
CA GLU A 129 15.93 -6.95 16.26
C GLU A 129 16.42 -6.44 14.90
N LYS A 130 17.73 -6.51 14.65
CA LYS A 130 18.30 -6.12 13.35
C LYS A 130 18.80 -7.33 12.61
N VAL A 131 18.31 -7.50 11.39
CA VAL A 131 18.74 -8.54 10.46
C VAL A 131 19.27 -7.91 9.19
N LYS A 132 20.31 -8.51 8.60
CA LYS A 132 20.85 -8.03 7.32
C LYS A 132 20.09 -8.65 6.16
N ILE A 133 19.41 -7.84 5.38
CA ILE A 133 18.62 -8.27 4.21
C ILE A 133 19.15 -7.56 2.96
N LYS A 134 19.22 -8.31 1.85
CA LYS A 134 19.57 -7.72 0.55
C LYS A 134 18.31 -7.12 -0.07
N THR A 135 18.36 -5.84 -0.41
CA THR A 135 17.26 -5.14 -1.07
C THR A 135 17.12 -5.54 -2.53
N LYS A 136 15.92 -5.34 -3.07
CA LYS A 136 15.59 -5.39 -4.49
C LYS A 136 14.95 -4.08 -4.91
N THR A 137 15.08 -3.73 -6.18
CA THR A 137 14.26 -2.67 -6.76
C THR A 137 12.84 -3.15 -7.00
N LEU A 138 11.85 -2.24 -7.06
CA LEU A 138 10.49 -2.66 -7.43
C LEU A 138 10.51 -3.31 -8.83
N THR A 139 11.30 -2.77 -9.74
CA THR A 139 11.51 -3.32 -11.09
C THR A 139 11.98 -4.78 -11.07
N ASP A 140 12.91 -5.15 -10.17
CA ASP A 140 13.37 -6.54 -10.05
C ASP A 140 12.22 -7.48 -9.72
N ILE A 141 11.39 -7.12 -8.74
CA ILE A 141 10.26 -7.95 -8.32
C ILE A 141 9.22 -8.04 -9.43
N LEU A 142 8.90 -6.93 -10.09
CA LEU A 142 7.94 -6.93 -11.20
C LEU A 142 8.41 -7.79 -12.38
N ASP A 143 9.72 -7.86 -12.63
CA ASP A 143 10.30 -8.74 -13.65
C ASP A 143 10.24 -10.21 -13.24
N GLU A 144 10.68 -10.52 -12.02
CA GLU A 144 10.66 -11.88 -11.45
C GLU A 144 9.25 -12.46 -11.48
N GLU A 145 8.26 -11.67 -11.07
CA GLU A 145 6.85 -12.05 -11.03
C GLU A 145 6.16 -11.94 -12.39
N LYS A 146 6.84 -11.46 -13.44
CA LYS A 146 6.27 -11.25 -14.79
C LYS A 146 5.00 -10.39 -14.74
N ALA A 147 5.04 -9.30 -13.98
CA ALA A 147 3.96 -8.33 -13.90
C ALA A 147 3.67 -7.68 -15.27
N PRO A 148 2.43 -7.24 -15.53
CA PRO A 148 2.14 -6.47 -16.73
C PRO A 148 2.90 -5.14 -16.73
N ARG A 149 3.20 -4.63 -17.93
CA ARG A 149 3.94 -3.36 -18.12
C ARG A 149 3.13 -2.14 -17.68
N TYR A 150 1.81 -2.23 -17.79
CA TYR A 150 0.86 -1.26 -17.26
C TYR A 150 0.08 -1.90 -16.12
N ILE A 151 0.00 -1.19 -14.99
CA ILE A 151 -0.62 -1.65 -13.75
C ILE A 151 -1.56 -0.55 -13.28
N GLU A 152 -2.80 -0.85 -12.94
CA GLU A 152 -3.79 0.16 -12.58
C GLU A 152 -3.47 0.83 -11.24
N LEU A 153 -3.00 0.07 -10.25
CA LEU A 153 -2.68 0.59 -8.92
C LEU A 153 -1.29 0.14 -8.44
N LEU A 154 -0.48 1.09 -7.99
CA LEU A 154 0.63 0.85 -7.08
C LEU A 154 0.29 1.44 -5.71
N ASP A 155 0.24 0.61 -4.68
CA ASP A 155 0.05 1.00 -3.28
C ASP A 155 1.40 0.90 -2.56
N ILE A 156 1.83 1.96 -1.88
CA ILE A 156 3.13 2.05 -1.20
C ILE A 156 2.91 2.51 0.25
N ASP A 157 3.16 1.58 1.18
CA ASP A 157 3.13 1.81 2.63
C ASP A 157 4.35 1.13 3.27
N THR A 158 5.51 1.79 3.20
CA THR A 158 6.80 1.16 3.56
C THR A 158 7.51 1.79 4.76
N GLU A 159 6.74 2.34 5.69
CA GLU A 159 7.23 2.87 6.98
C GLU A 159 8.39 3.88 6.82
N GLY A 160 8.27 4.77 5.82
CA GLY A 160 9.24 5.83 5.52
C GLY A 160 10.21 5.54 4.37
N ASN A 161 10.07 4.39 3.70
CA ASN A 161 10.92 4.02 2.56
C ASN A 161 10.28 4.32 1.17
N ASP A 162 9.13 5.01 1.14
CA ASP A 162 8.30 5.16 -0.06
C ASP A 162 9.04 5.81 -1.23
N LEU A 163 9.82 6.87 -0.95
CA LEU A 163 10.63 7.54 -1.97
C LEU A 163 11.64 6.57 -2.62
N ASN A 164 12.26 5.68 -1.83
CA ASN A 164 13.22 4.72 -2.37
C ASN A 164 12.53 3.66 -3.25
N VAL A 165 11.30 3.27 -2.91
CA VAL A 165 10.48 2.41 -3.78
C VAL A 165 10.28 3.09 -5.14
N ILE A 166 9.87 4.37 -5.14
CA ILE A 166 9.64 5.18 -6.35
C ILE A 166 10.92 5.33 -7.18
N LEU A 167 12.05 5.63 -6.54
CA LEU A 167 13.35 5.79 -7.22
C LEU A 167 13.90 4.47 -7.78
N GLY A 168 13.46 3.32 -7.28
CA GLY A 168 13.82 2.00 -7.79
C GLY A 168 13.03 1.55 -9.04
N ILE A 169 12.11 2.39 -9.54
CA ILE A 169 11.28 2.06 -10.70
C ILE A 169 11.99 2.43 -12.00
N ASP A 170 12.06 1.48 -12.92
CA ASP A 170 12.39 1.71 -14.33
C ASP A 170 11.12 2.19 -15.07
N TRP A 171 10.98 3.51 -15.19
CA TRP A 171 9.81 4.17 -15.76
C TRP A 171 9.65 4.00 -17.28
N ASP A 172 10.71 3.57 -17.97
CA ASP A 172 10.61 3.18 -19.39
C ASP A 172 9.97 1.80 -19.55
N LYS A 173 9.96 1.01 -18.48
CA LYS A 173 9.53 -0.38 -18.46
C LYS A 173 8.17 -0.59 -17.80
N TYR A 174 7.90 0.09 -16.70
CA TYR A 174 6.66 -0.05 -15.96
C TYR A 174 5.96 1.30 -15.80
N ARG A 175 4.63 1.29 -15.94
CA ARG A 175 3.78 2.44 -15.69
C ARG A 175 2.58 2.04 -14.85
N PHE A 176 2.19 2.96 -13.98
CA PHE A 176 1.06 2.79 -13.08
C PHE A 176 -0.04 3.78 -13.47
N GLY A 177 -1.32 3.39 -13.41
CA GLY A 177 -2.41 4.34 -13.60
C GLY A 177 -2.52 5.29 -12.40
N CYS A 178 -2.61 4.69 -11.22
CA CYS A 178 -2.65 5.35 -9.94
C CYS A 178 -1.48 4.88 -9.05
N ILE A 179 -0.93 5.78 -8.26
CA ILE A 179 0.06 5.49 -7.21
C ILE A 179 -0.48 6.07 -5.90
N LEU A 180 -0.79 5.21 -4.94
CA LEU A 180 -1.08 5.59 -3.56
C LEU A 180 0.22 5.56 -2.77
N VAL A 181 0.47 6.63 -2.02
CA VAL A 181 1.67 6.76 -1.18
C VAL A 181 1.25 7.21 0.22
N GLU A 182 1.73 6.52 1.25
CA GLU A 182 1.48 6.86 2.66
C GLU A 182 2.07 8.23 3.04
N SER A 183 3.27 8.54 2.55
CA SER A 183 3.91 9.84 2.79
C SER A 183 3.82 10.77 1.59
N ASN A 184 3.42 12.03 1.83
CA ASN A 184 3.62 13.11 0.87
C ASN A 184 4.69 14.07 1.37
N ASN A 185 5.84 14.03 0.70
CA ASN A 185 6.88 15.03 0.86
C ASN A 185 7.26 15.58 -0.51
N LYS A 186 7.96 16.72 -0.48
CA LYS A 186 8.34 17.44 -1.70
C LYS A 186 9.16 16.59 -2.67
N GLU A 187 10.03 15.71 -2.18
CA GLU A 187 10.86 14.87 -3.04
C GLU A 187 10.02 13.82 -3.79
N ILE A 188 9.03 13.21 -3.14
CA ILE A 188 8.08 12.29 -3.78
C ILE A 188 7.29 13.02 -4.88
N GLU A 189 6.73 14.19 -4.56
CA GLU A 189 5.96 14.99 -5.51
C GLU A 189 6.81 15.38 -6.74
N GLU A 190 8.05 15.84 -6.51
CA GLU A 190 8.96 16.26 -7.59
C GLU A 190 9.35 15.08 -8.49
N ASN A 191 9.74 13.94 -7.91
CA ASN A 191 10.12 12.76 -8.68
C ASN A 191 8.95 12.19 -9.50
N LEU A 192 7.75 12.12 -8.92
CA LEU A 192 6.55 11.66 -9.62
C LEU A 192 6.13 12.64 -10.72
N ARG A 193 6.25 13.95 -10.49
CA ARG A 193 5.97 14.97 -11.49
C ARG A 193 6.90 14.85 -12.69
N ASP A 194 8.19 14.62 -12.46
CA ASP A 194 9.20 14.50 -13.53
C ASP A 194 8.92 13.31 -14.47
N VAL A 195 8.26 12.26 -13.98
CA VAL A 195 7.85 11.11 -14.80
C VAL A 195 6.40 11.19 -15.33
N GLY A 196 5.68 12.26 -14.99
CA GLY A 196 4.37 12.60 -15.57
C GLY A 196 3.17 12.22 -14.71
N TYR A 197 3.31 12.22 -13.39
CA TYR A 197 2.23 12.00 -12.44
C TYR A 197 1.90 13.29 -11.68
N THR A 198 0.68 13.42 -11.20
CA THR A 198 0.28 14.53 -10.33
C THR A 198 -0.62 14.04 -9.22
N MET A 199 -0.55 14.65 -8.03
CA MET A 199 -1.50 14.38 -6.96
C MET A 199 -2.90 14.85 -7.38
N GLN A 200 -3.91 14.02 -7.17
CA GLN A 200 -5.31 14.30 -7.51
C GLN A 200 -6.27 14.15 -6.33
N GLN A 201 -5.89 13.40 -5.29
CA GLN A 201 -6.70 13.19 -4.11
C GLN A 201 -5.81 13.02 -2.89
N GLU A 202 -6.14 13.71 -1.81
CA GLU A 202 -5.61 13.47 -0.46
C GLU A 202 -6.64 12.67 0.33
N PHE A 203 -6.20 11.60 0.97
CA PHE A 203 -6.92 10.83 1.98
C PHE A 203 -6.33 11.15 3.36
N SER A 204 -6.91 10.63 4.45
CA SER A 204 -6.48 10.99 5.80
C SER A 204 -4.98 10.77 6.08
N GLN A 205 -4.38 9.76 5.42
CA GLN A 205 -2.98 9.36 5.63
C GLN A 205 -2.26 8.94 4.34
N GLU A 206 -2.86 9.17 3.17
CA GLU A 206 -2.33 8.69 1.89
C GLU A 206 -2.67 9.67 0.78
N TYR A 207 -1.86 9.66 -0.27
CA TYR A 207 -1.95 10.59 -1.37
C TYR A 207 -1.99 9.85 -2.69
N LEU A 208 -3.00 10.15 -3.50
CA LEU A 208 -3.20 9.54 -4.81
C LEU A 208 -2.57 10.39 -5.89
N TYR A 209 -1.58 9.81 -6.55
CA TYR A 209 -0.96 10.33 -7.76
C TYR A 209 -1.50 9.61 -8.99
N VAL A 210 -1.76 10.35 -10.06
CA VAL A 210 -2.41 9.83 -11.28
C VAL A 210 -1.55 10.10 -12.50
N ASP A 211 -1.45 9.11 -13.39
CA ASP A 211 -0.73 9.19 -14.66
C ASP A 211 -1.41 10.17 -15.63
N LEU A 212 -0.75 11.29 -15.91
CA LEU A 212 -1.23 12.28 -16.88
C LEU A 212 -1.19 11.79 -18.33
N LYS A 213 -0.38 10.77 -18.62
CA LYS A 213 -0.22 10.19 -19.96
C LYS A 213 -1.29 9.12 -20.25
N LYS A 214 -2.07 8.69 -19.24
CA LYS A 214 -3.19 7.76 -19.44
C LYS A 214 -4.45 8.53 -19.84
N GLU A 215 -4.84 8.40 -21.10
CA GLU A 215 -6.04 9.04 -21.64
C GLU A 215 -7.30 8.65 -20.85
N GLY A 216 -8.14 9.65 -20.55
CA GLY A 216 -9.40 9.48 -19.83
C GLY A 216 -9.27 9.30 -18.31
N LEU A 217 -8.09 8.96 -17.77
CA LEU A 217 -7.95 8.61 -16.36
C LEU A 217 -8.23 9.79 -15.42
N ILE A 218 -7.69 10.98 -15.74
CA ILE A 218 -7.97 12.20 -14.98
C ILE A 218 -9.46 12.57 -15.00
N GLU A 219 -10.15 12.32 -16.11
CA GLU A 219 -11.58 12.59 -16.22
C GLU A 219 -12.39 11.58 -15.38
N ASN A 220 -11.99 10.31 -15.35
CA ASN A 220 -12.58 9.32 -14.45
C ASN A 220 -12.44 9.74 -12.99
N VAL A 221 -11.25 10.18 -12.57
CA VAL A 221 -11.01 10.68 -11.21
C VAL A 221 -11.96 11.83 -10.87
N LYS A 222 -12.07 12.84 -11.75
CA LYS A 222 -12.99 13.96 -11.56
C LYS A 222 -14.45 13.52 -11.49
N ASN A 223 -14.85 12.56 -12.32
CA ASN A 223 -16.21 12.01 -12.29
C ASN A 223 -16.51 11.35 -10.95
N VAL A 224 -15.59 10.53 -10.43
CA VAL A 224 -15.74 9.89 -9.11
C VAL A 224 -15.81 10.94 -7.99
N GLN A 225 -14.97 11.98 -8.04
CA GLN A 225 -15.01 13.09 -7.08
C GLN A 225 -16.34 13.86 -7.10
N ASN A 226 -16.92 14.07 -8.30
CA ASN A 226 -18.17 14.82 -8.49
C ASN A 226 -19.43 14.06 -8.03
N ILE A 227 -19.35 12.73 -7.86
CA ILE A 227 -20.49 11.90 -7.44
C ILE A 227 -20.82 12.07 -5.94
N GLY A 228 -20.09 12.91 -5.20
CA GLY A 228 -20.34 13.10 -3.77
C GLY A 228 -19.94 11.86 -2.96
N TYR A 229 -18.84 11.22 -3.35
CA TYR A 229 -18.28 10.02 -2.70
C TYR A 229 -18.21 10.14 -1.17
N TRP A 230 -18.06 11.37 -0.69
CA TRP A 230 -17.90 11.77 0.70
C TRP A 230 -19.21 12.13 1.43
N SER A 231 -20.33 12.36 0.72
CA SER A 231 -21.60 12.86 1.29
C SER A 231 -22.70 11.80 1.41
N ASP A 232 -22.78 10.82 0.50
CA ASP A 232 -24.02 10.02 0.35
C ASP A 232 -23.86 8.50 0.53
N ARG A 233 -22.63 7.96 0.61
CA ARG A 233 -22.41 6.62 1.16
C ARG A 233 -22.26 6.76 2.67
N ILE A 234 -23.39 6.60 3.38
CA ILE A 234 -23.47 6.41 4.83
C ILE A 234 -22.19 5.69 5.30
N PHE A 235 -21.50 6.26 6.28
CA PHE A 235 -20.45 5.60 7.07
C PHE A 235 -20.95 4.22 7.48
N GLY A 236 -20.74 3.24 6.59
CA GLY A 236 -21.11 1.87 6.83
C GLY A 236 -20.22 1.44 7.96
N GLU A 237 -20.82 1.16 9.11
CA GLU A 237 -20.15 0.65 10.29
C GLU A 237 -19.11 -0.40 9.89
N THR A 238 -17.84 0.00 9.81
CA THR A 238 -16.59 -0.79 9.80
C THR A 238 -15.35 0.04 9.42
N CYS A 239 -15.29 1.33 9.75
CA CYS A 239 -14.09 1.78 10.45
C CYS A 239 -14.30 1.34 11.90
N LEU A 240 -13.49 0.41 12.39
CA LEU A 240 -13.56 -0.01 13.79
C LEU A 240 -13.48 1.24 14.70
N PRO A 241 -14.31 1.32 15.76
CA PRO A 241 -14.53 2.56 16.51
C PRO A 241 -13.20 3.09 17.07
N GLY A 242 -12.91 4.38 16.90
CA GLY A 242 -11.70 4.97 17.47
C GLY A 242 -11.25 6.31 16.92
N ALA A 243 -11.63 6.66 15.69
CA ALA A 243 -11.47 8.03 15.20
C ALA A 243 -12.63 8.88 15.75
N SER A 244 -12.36 9.60 16.84
CA SER A 244 -13.23 10.71 17.26
C SER A 244 -12.84 11.95 16.43
N PRO A 245 -13.78 12.87 16.15
CA PRO A 245 -13.58 14.02 15.27
C PRO A 245 -12.46 14.97 15.68
#